data_AF-A0A1A8Q0L4-F1
#
_entry.id   AF-A0A1A8Q0L4-F1
#
_cell.length_a   1.000
_cell.length_b   1.000
_cell.length_c   1.000
_cell.angle_alpha   90.00
_cell.angle_beta   90.00
_cell.angle_gamma   90.00
#
_symmetry.space_group_name_H-M   'P 1'
#
loop_
_entity.id
_entity.type
_entity.pdbx_description
1 polymer ?
#
loop_
_entity_poly.entity_id
_entity_poly.type
_entity_poly.pdbx_seq_one_letter_code
_entity_poly.pdbx_strand_id
1 'polypeptide(L)'
;FRSLLREQMWSRHLRKSLTELCRRGYSGPVGQPEEQESGVDAAGFSGPLDHYNGLIRTGTLREDDHQRAVLLKLDQLHKTLRGYSSSPTSIFSRFFTKPKPPKGYYIYGDVGTGKTMVMDMFYSYVETEKKKRVHFHGFMLDVHKRIHRLKQSMPKRKAGKMAKSYDPIAPIAEEISEE
;
A
#
# COMPACT_ATOMS: atom_id res chain seq x y z
N PHE A 1 -22.25 -2.29 -2.25
CA PHE A 1 -23.20 -1.45 -3.01
C PHE A 1 -24.39 -2.29 -3.47
N ARG A 2 -25.60 -2.01 -2.96
CA ARG A 2 -26.82 -2.77 -3.28
C ARG A 2 -27.62 -2.07 -4.37
N SER A 3 -27.97 -2.83 -5.40
CA SER A 3 -29.22 -2.74 -6.14
C SER A 3 -29.62 -4.16 -6.57
N LEU A 4 -30.91 -4.46 -6.46
CA LEU A 4 -31.56 -5.78 -6.54
C LEU A 4 -31.70 -6.30 -7.99
N LEU A 5 -31.33 -7.56 -8.23
CA LEU A 5 -32.22 -8.61 -8.77
C LEU A 5 -31.53 -9.99 -8.73
N ARG A 6 -32.34 -10.97 -8.30
CA ARG A 6 -32.25 -12.44 -8.43
C ARG A 6 -31.84 -12.86 -9.87
N GLU A 7 -31.23 -14.01 -10.17
CA GLU A 7 -31.42 -15.38 -9.68
C GLU A 7 -30.28 -16.29 -10.22
N GLN A 8 -29.93 -17.32 -9.44
CA GLN A 8 -29.57 -18.70 -9.83
C GLN A 8 -28.41 -19.02 -10.80
N MET A 9 -27.41 -19.72 -10.22
CA MET A 9 -26.74 -20.96 -10.68
C MET A 9 -25.23 -20.90 -10.48
N TRP A 10 -24.80 -21.30 -9.28
CA TRP A 10 -23.39 -21.57 -9.00
C TRP A 10 -23.07 -23.02 -9.38
N SER A 11 -22.45 -23.21 -10.54
CA SER A 11 -21.83 -24.48 -10.92
C SER A 11 -20.66 -24.78 -9.97
N ARG A 12 -20.61 -26.02 -9.48
CA ARG A 12 -19.69 -26.51 -8.43
C ARG A 12 -18.21 -26.52 -8.81
N HIS A 13 -17.82 -26.01 -9.98
CA HIS A 13 -16.43 -25.92 -10.42
C HIS A 13 -15.70 -24.62 -10.03
N LEU A 14 -16.42 -23.59 -9.56
CA LEU A 14 -15.83 -22.27 -9.29
C LEU A 14 -15.31 -22.05 -7.86
N ARG A 15 -15.03 -23.13 -7.10
CA ARG A 15 -14.56 -23.02 -5.71
C ARG A 15 -13.04 -23.17 -5.52
N LYS A 16 -12.29 -23.56 -6.54
CA LYS A 16 -10.83 -23.77 -6.39
C LYS A 16 -10.03 -22.48 -6.63
N SER A 17 -10.29 -21.74 -7.70
CA SER A 17 -9.48 -20.55 -8.06
C SER A 17 -9.69 -19.32 -7.16
N LEU A 18 -10.94 -19.03 -6.74
CA LEU A 18 -11.21 -17.89 -5.84
C LEU A 18 -10.69 -18.12 -4.41
N THR A 19 -10.59 -19.38 -4.00
CA THR A 19 -10.04 -19.71 -2.67
C THR A 19 -8.53 -19.53 -2.67
N GLU A 20 -7.82 -19.75 -3.78
CA GLU A 20 -6.37 -19.52 -3.88
C GLU A 20 -6.00 -18.02 -3.86
N LEU A 21 -6.80 -17.17 -4.50
CA LEU A 21 -6.63 -15.71 -4.48
C LEU A 21 -6.99 -15.07 -3.12
N CYS A 22 -7.95 -15.64 -2.38
CA CYS A 22 -8.35 -15.14 -1.05
C CYS A 22 -7.64 -15.82 0.13
N ARG A 23 -7.03 -17.01 -0.04
CA ARG A 23 -6.37 -17.79 1.03
C ARG A 23 -4.87 -17.51 1.15
N ARG A 24 -4.27 -16.72 0.26
CA ARG A 24 -2.97 -16.07 0.51
C ARG A 24 -3.15 -14.94 1.53
N GLY A 25 -3.39 -15.34 2.79
CA GLY A 25 -3.34 -14.47 3.94
C GLY A 25 -1.92 -13.95 4.10
N TYR A 26 -1.68 -12.70 3.73
CA TYR A 26 -0.43 -12.00 4.02
C TYR A 26 -0.45 -11.49 5.47
N SER A 27 -0.39 -12.41 6.42
CA SER A 27 0.18 -12.17 7.74
C SER A 27 1.61 -12.70 7.71
N GLY A 28 2.58 -11.85 7.38
CA GLY A 28 3.99 -12.24 7.41
C GLY A 28 4.54 -12.17 8.84
N PRO A 29 5.17 -13.23 9.36
CA PRO A 29 6.21 -13.08 10.37
C PRO A 29 7.54 -12.69 9.71
N VAL A 30 8.38 -12.06 10.52
CA VAL A 30 9.73 -11.57 10.22
C VAL A 30 10.69 -12.73 9.96
N GLY A 31 11.52 -12.58 8.91
CA GLY A 31 12.90 -13.09 8.88
C GLY A 31 13.17 -14.46 8.24
N GLN A 32 14.08 -14.42 7.26
CA GLN A 32 14.93 -15.49 6.69
C GLN A 32 14.48 -16.21 5.38
N PRO A 33 15.46 -16.64 4.54
CA PRO A 33 15.39 -16.50 3.08
C PRO A 33 15.10 -17.81 2.33
N GLU A 34 14.67 -17.62 1.08
CA GLU A 34 14.61 -18.56 -0.05
C GLU A 34 13.67 -19.76 0.08
N GLU A 35 12.52 -19.65 -0.60
CA GLU A 35 11.99 -20.73 -1.43
C GLU A 35 11.31 -20.13 -2.66
N GLN A 36 11.75 -20.60 -3.82
CA GLN A 36 11.41 -20.11 -5.14
C GLN A 36 10.10 -20.75 -5.60
N GLU A 37 8.96 -20.10 -5.31
CA GLU A 37 7.66 -20.52 -5.85
C GLU A 37 7.13 -19.51 -6.87
N SER A 38 7.24 -19.93 -8.14
CA SER A 38 6.53 -19.49 -9.35
C SER A 38 5.48 -18.39 -9.17
N GLY A 39 5.89 -17.16 -9.44
CA GLY A 39 4.99 -16.03 -9.63
C GLY A 39 4.28 -16.14 -10.97
N VAL A 40 2.95 -16.24 -10.94
CA VAL A 40 2.13 -16.19 -12.15
C VAL A 40 2.10 -14.73 -12.64
N ASP A 41 2.97 -14.46 -13.62
CA ASP A 41 2.88 -13.47 -14.70
C ASP A 41 2.60 -12.00 -14.37
N ALA A 42 3.44 -11.40 -13.51
CA ALA A 42 3.67 -9.94 -13.59
C ALA A 42 4.54 -9.54 -14.82
N ALA A 43 5.13 -10.52 -15.50
CA ALA A 43 6.14 -10.31 -16.55
C ALA A 43 5.57 -9.84 -17.92
N GLY A 44 4.25 -9.85 -18.11
CA GLY A 44 3.61 -9.53 -19.39
C GLY A 44 2.89 -8.18 -19.46
N PHE A 45 2.67 -7.50 -18.34
CA PHE A 45 1.85 -6.28 -18.29
C PHE A 45 2.66 -5.06 -17.90
N SER A 46 2.31 -3.94 -18.51
CA SER A 46 3.03 -2.66 -18.36
C SER A 46 2.73 -1.90 -17.06
N GLY A 47 1.72 -2.35 -16.30
CA GLY A 47 1.27 -1.72 -15.07
C GLY A 47 -0.02 -2.32 -14.51
N PRO A 48 -0.51 -1.78 -13.38
CA PRO A 48 -1.64 -2.36 -12.66
C PRO A 48 -2.95 -2.33 -13.45
N LEU A 49 -3.24 -1.26 -14.20
CA LEU A 49 -4.46 -1.20 -15.00
C LEU A 49 -4.44 -2.21 -16.17
N ASP A 50 -3.27 -2.42 -16.76
CA ASP A 50 -3.07 -3.36 -17.87
C ASP A 50 -3.27 -4.81 -17.39
N HIS A 51 -2.71 -5.14 -16.22
CA HIS A 51 -2.96 -6.42 -15.56
C HIS A 51 -4.46 -6.64 -15.29
N TYR A 52 -5.17 -5.64 -14.77
CA TYR A 52 -6.62 -5.72 -14.53
C TYR A 52 -7.41 -5.98 -15.83
N ASN A 53 -7.09 -5.26 -16.90
CA ASN A 53 -7.72 -5.48 -18.21
C ASN A 53 -7.44 -6.89 -18.74
N GLY A 54 -6.22 -7.40 -18.51
CA GLY A 54 -5.85 -8.78 -18.80
C GLY A 54 -6.77 -9.78 -18.11
N LEU A 55 -7.01 -9.60 -16.80
CA LEU A 55 -7.89 -10.47 -16.00
C LEU A 55 -9.37 -10.38 -16.41
N ILE A 56 -9.83 -9.24 -16.90
CA ILE A 56 -11.18 -9.11 -17.49
C ILE A 56 -11.24 -9.91 -18.80
N ARG A 57 -10.24 -9.75 -19.67
CA ARG A 57 -10.19 -10.43 -20.97
C ARG A 57 -10.16 -11.95 -20.84
N THR A 58 -9.48 -12.48 -19.81
CA THR A 58 -9.46 -13.92 -19.51
C THR A 58 -10.74 -14.41 -18.82
N GLY A 59 -11.66 -13.52 -18.47
CA GLY A 59 -12.88 -13.85 -17.73
C GLY A 59 -12.65 -14.19 -16.25
N THR A 60 -11.44 -13.96 -15.73
CA THR A 60 -11.10 -14.19 -14.32
C THR A 60 -11.77 -13.14 -13.42
N LEU A 61 -11.85 -11.89 -13.89
CA LEU A 61 -12.53 -10.80 -13.21
C LEU A 61 -13.70 -10.29 -14.04
N ARG A 62 -14.76 -9.87 -13.34
CA ARG A 62 -15.83 -9.07 -13.95
C ARG A 62 -15.42 -7.60 -13.91
N GLU A 63 -15.71 -6.88 -14.99
CA GLU A 63 -15.49 -5.44 -15.04
C GLU A 63 -16.31 -4.70 -13.97
N ASP A 64 -15.66 -3.74 -13.31
CA ASP A 64 -16.23 -2.87 -12.28
C ASP A 64 -15.67 -1.45 -12.50
N ASP A 65 -16.56 -0.50 -12.82
CA ASP A 65 -16.21 0.88 -13.13
C ASP A 65 -15.49 1.59 -11.97
N HIS A 66 -15.85 1.27 -10.73
CA HIS A 66 -15.24 1.88 -9.55
C HIS A 66 -13.82 1.34 -9.35
N GLN A 67 -13.61 0.04 -9.52
CA GLN A 67 -12.26 -0.55 -9.48
C GLN A 67 -11.37 0.02 -10.59
N ARG A 68 -11.91 0.13 -11.81
CA ARG A 68 -11.22 0.73 -12.97
C ARG A 68 -10.80 2.17 -12.69
N ALA A 69 -11.70 2.99 -12.13
CA ALA A 69 -11.42 4.38 -11.78
C ALA A 69 -10.28 4.51 -10.74
N VAL A 70 -10.27 3.64 -9.72
CA VAL A 70 -9.18 3.61 -8.73
C VAL A 70 -7.87 3.18 -9.38
N LEU A 71 -7.88 2.13 -10.20
CA LEU A 71 -6.69 1.63 -10.90
C LEU A 71 -6.10 2.66 -11.86
N LEU A 72 -6.92 3.48 -12.53
CA LEU A 72 -6.45 4.60 -13.35
C LEU A 72 -5.64 5.61 -12.53
N LYS A 73 -6.09 5.94 -11.30
CA LYS A 73 -5.37 6.85 -10.40
C LYS A 73 -4.08 6.22 -9.86
N LEU A 74 -4.12 4.94 -9.54
CA LEU A 74 -2.94 4.20 -9.07
C LEU A 74 -1.91 4.00 -10.18
N ASP A 75 -2.33 3.79 -11.42
CA ASP A 75 -1.42 3.70 -12.58
C ASP A 75 -0.70 5.02 -12.85
N GLN A 76 -1.41 6.15 -12.70
CA GLN A 76 -0.79 7.49 -12.74
C GLN A 76 0.23 7.68 -11.62
N LEU A 77 -0.08 7.21 -10.41
CA LEU A 77 0.86 7.26 -9.28
C LEU A 77 2.07 6.37 -9.53
N HIS A 78 1.87 5.16 -10.06
CA HIS A 78 2.95 4.25 -10.44
C HIS A 78 3.94 4.92 -11.42
N LYS A 79 3.42 5.54 -12.49
CA LYS A 79 4.23 6.31 -13.45
C LYS A 79 4.97 7.47 -12.79
N THR A 80 4.33 8.17 -11.86
CA THR A 80 4.94 9.29 -11.11
C THR A 80 6.06 8.80 -10.18
N LEU A 81 5.87 7.64 -9.53
CA LEU A 81 6.84 7.06 -8.61
C LEU A 81 8.09 6.52 -9.33
N ARG A 82 7.94 5.98 -10.55
CA ARG A 82 9.07 5.44 -11.34
C ARG A 82 10.17 6.48 -11.60
N GLY A 83 9.80 7.75 -11.75
CA GLY A 83 10.74 8.86 -11.98
C GLY A 83 11.13 9.62 -10.72
N TYR A 84 10.62 9.24 -9.54
CA TYR A 84 10.86 9.95 -8.29
C TYR A 84 12.05 9.34 -7.54
N SER A 85 13.15 10.11 -7.45
CA SER A 85 14.26 9.81 -6.56
C SER A 85 14.29 10.82 -5.42
N SER A 86 14.32 10.35 -4.18
CA SER A 86 14.55 11.18 -2.99
C SER A 86 16.04 11.47 -2.73
N SER A 87 16.93 11.07 -3.65
CA SER A 87 18.37 11.26 -3.48
C SER A 87 18.74 12.74 -3.52
N PRO A 88 19.48 13.28 -2.53
CA PRO A 88 20.03 14.62 -2.59
C PRO A 88 21.18 14.62 -3.59
N THR A 89 20.87 14.79 -4.88
CA THR A 89 21.88 14.84 -5.92
C THR A 89 22.62 16.17 -5.87
N SER A 90 23.78 16.12 -5.19
CA SER A 90 24.93 16.99 -5.41
C SER A 90 24.85 18.43 -4.89
N ILE A 91 26.02 18.95 -4.52
CA ILE A 91 26.28 20.27 -3.92
C ILE A 91 25.78 21.43 -4.81
N PHE A 92 25.49 21.17 -6.09
CA PHE A 92 24.89 22.11 -7.06
C PHE A 92 23.35 22.20 -7.01
N SER A 93 22.65 21.28 -6.33
CA SER A 93 21.18 21.31 -6.22
C SER A 93 20.64 22.34 -5.22
N ARG A 94 21.51 23.02 -4.46
CA ARG A 94 21.11 24.10 -3.54
C ARG A 94 20.40 25.27 -4.23
N PHE A 95 20.50 25.40 -5.55
CA PHE A 95 19.84 26.44 -6.34
C PHE A 95 18.56 25.97 -7.06
N PHE A 96 18.20 24.68 -6.99
CA PHE A 96 17.00 24.14 -7.63
C PHE A 96 15.97 23.73 -6.56
N THR A 97 14.73 24.20 -6.74
CA THR A 97 13.59 23.81 -5.89
C THR A 97 13.43 22.29 -5.91
N LYS A 98 13.53 21.67 -4.73
CA LYS A 98 13.28 20.23 -4.57
C LYS A 98 11.89 19.88 -5.14
N PRO A 99 11.77 18.83 -5.97
CA PRO A 99 10.47 18.39 -6.45
C PRO A 99 9.58 18.03 -5.26
N LYS A 100 8.32 18.47 -5.29
CA LYS A 100 7.36 18.14 -4.22
C LYS A 100 7.13 16.63 -4.21
N PRO A 101 7.09 15.99 -3.03
CA PRO A 101 6.82 14.56 -2.95
C PRO A 101 5.44 14.25 -3.54
N PRO A 102 5.29 13.13 -4.28
CA PRO A 102 4.00 12.73 -4.82
C PRO A 102 3.01 12.45 -3.69
N LYS A 103 1.75 12.82 -3.91
CA LYS A 103 0.68 12.55 -2.94
C LYS A 103 0.20 11.12 -3.07
N GLY A 104 -0.08 10.48 -1.93
CA GLY A 104 -0.73 9.17 -1.87
C GLY A 104 -2.25 9.26 -2.05
N TYR A 105 -2.88 8.10 -2.19
CA TYR A 105 -4.34 7.95 -2.26
C TYR A 105 -4.87 7.17 -1.05
N TYR A 106 -6.09 7.52 -0.62
CA TYR A 106 -6.85 6.77 0.39
C TYR A 106 -8.03 6.07 -0.27
N ILE A 107 -8.02 4.74 -0.27
CA ILE A 107 -9.05 3.91 -0.92
C ILE A 107 -10.03 3.42 0.14
N TYR A 108 -11.32 3.71 -0.04
CA TYR A 108 -12.39 3.32 0.88
C TYR A 108 -13.62 2.80 0.12
N GLY A 109 -14.51 2.12 0.83
CA GLY A 109 -15.73 1.52 0.27
C GLY A 109 -16.18 0.28 1.05
N ASP A 110 -17.35 -0.26 0.69
CA ASP A 110 -17.98 -1.39 1.38
C ASP A 110 -17.09 -2.64 1.48
N VAL A 111 -17.38 -3.52 2.43
CA VAL A 111 -16.72 -4.83 2.55
C VAL A 111 -16.97 -5.66 1.28
N GLY A 112 -15.95 -6.38 0.80
CA GLY A 112 -16.06 -7.25 -0.37
C GLY A 112 -15.93 -6.56 -1.74
N THR A 113 -15.67 -5.25 -1.79
CA THR A 113 -15.53 -4.48 -3.04
C THR A 113 -14.18 -4.64 -3.76
N GLY A 114 -13.28 -5.49 -3.27
CA GLY A 114 -12.01 -5.76 -3.94
C GLY A 114 -10.89 -4.73 -3.70
N LYS A 115 -11.04 -3.81 -2.73
CA LYS A 115 -10.00 -2.79 -2.40
C LYS A 115 -8.61 -3.39 -2.21
N THR A 116 -8.52 -4.48 -1.45
CA THR A 116 -7.24 -5.17 -1.20
C THR A 116 -6.64 -5.70 -2.50
N MET A 117 -7.45 -6.29 -3.38
CA MET A 117 -6.98 -6.82 -4.67
C MET A 117 -6.44 -5.70 -5.58
N VAL A 118 -7.12 -4.56 -5.66
CA VAL A 118 -6.65 -3.39 -6.40
C VAL A 118 -5.33 -2.85 -5.82
N MET A 119 -5.23 -2.75 -4.50
CA MET A 119 -4.01 -2.28 -3.83
C MET A 119 -2.83 -3.25 -4.02
N ASP A 120 -3.10 -4.56 -4.01
CA ASP A 120 -2.09 -5.60 -4.17
C ASP A 120 -1.53 -5.61 -5.59
N MET A 121 -2.41 -5.42 -6.57
CA MET A 121 -2.03 -5.24 -7.97
C MET A 121 -1.18 -3.98 -8.16
N PHE A 122 -1.53 -2.85 -7.55
CA PHE A 122 -0.67 -1.67 -7.58
C PHE A 122 0.70 -1.95 -6.95
N TYR A 123 0.73 -2.54 -5.76
CA TYR A 123 1.97 -2.82 -5.03
C TYR A 123 2.93 -3.74 -5.79
N SER A 124 2.42 -4.71 -6.56
CA SER A 124 3.26 -5.61 -7.37
C SER A 124 4.01 -4.88 -8.48
N TYR A 125 3.44 -3.83 -9.07
CA TYR A 125 4.07 -3.06 -10.15
C TYR A 125 4.89 -1.86 -9.69
N VAL A 126 4.82 -1.44 -8.42
CA VAL A 126 5.67 -0.34 -7.93
C VAL A 126 7.13 -0.79 -7.89
N GLU A 127 7.95 -0.25 -8.80
CA GLU A 127 9.39 -0.52 -8.92
C GLU A 127 10.25 0.35 -7.97
N THR A 128 9.82 0.49 -6.71
CA THR A 128 10.59 1.21 -5.68
C THR A 128 11.19 0.20 -4.72
N GLU A 129 12.50 0.29 -4.49
CA GLU A 129 13.21 -0.60 -3.55
C GLU A 129 12.67 -0.43 -2.12
N LYS A 130 12.47 0.81 -1.70
CA LYS A 130 11.90 1.16 -0.38
C LYS A 130 10.37 1.23 -0.43
N LYS A 131 9.71 0.08 -0.37
CA LYS A 131 8.26 -0.02 -0.22
C LYS A 131 7.89 -1.02 0.88
N LYS A 132 6.87 -0.69 1.67
CA LYS A 132 6.39 -1.53 2.77
C LYS A 132 4.87 -1.63 2.76
N ARG A 133 4.35 -2.85 2.88
CA ARG A 133 2.92 -3.11 3.07
C ARG A 133 2.67 -3.39 4.55
N VAL A 134 1.78 -2.63 5.18
CA VAL A 134 1.45 -2.77 6.60
C VAL A 134 -0.06 -2.88 6.80
N HIS A 135 -0.48 -3.71 7.76
CA HIS A 135 -1.86 -3.70 8.23
C HIS A 135 -2.06 -2.52 9.19
N PHE A 136 -3.02 -1.65 8.88
CA PHE A 136 -3.19 -0.38 9.58
C PHE A 136 -3.28 -0.52 11.11
N HIS A 137 -4.04 -1.48 11.63
CA HIS A 137 -4.20 -1.62 13.07
C HIS A 137 -2.89 -1.99 13.78
N GLY A 138 -2.14 -2.95 13.22
CA GLY A 138 -0.83 -3.35 13.76
C GLY A 138 0.18 -2.21 13.65
N PHE A 139 0.17 -1.49 12.54
CA PHE A 139 1.00 -0.30 12.34
C PHE A 139 0.70 0.78 13.39
N MET A 140 -0.57 1.11 13.61
CA MET A 140 -0.95 2.13 14.59
C MET A 140 -0.60 1.73 16.03
N LEU A 141 -0.72 0.45 16.37
CA LEU A 141 -0.25 -0.05 17.67
C LEU A 141 1.26 0.13 17.84
N ASP A 142 2.03 -0.15 16.79
CA ASP A 142 3.48 0.06 16.81
C ASP A 142 3.85 1.55 16.94
N VAL A 143 3.21 2.41 16.14
CA VAL A 143 3.35 3.88 16.25
C VAL A 143 3.05 4.36 17.67
N HIS A 144 1.96 3.89 18.28
CA HIS A 144 1.62 4.25 19.66
C HIS A 144 2.65 3.76 20.69
N LYS A 145 3.22 2.57 20.50
CA LYS A 145 4.31 2.05 21.35
C LYS A 145 5.57 2.93 21.25
N ARG A 146 5.94 3.36 20.04
CA ARG A 146 7.08 4.27 19.82
C ARG A 146 6.84 5.64 20.45
N ILE A 147 5.63 6.22 20.27
CA ILE A 147 5.23 7.48 20.93
C ILE A 147 5.34 7.35 22.44
N HIS A 148 4.88 6.23 23.00
CA HIS A 148 4.95 6.00 24.44
C HIS A 148 6.39 5.90 24.94
N ARG A 149 7.26 5.12 24.26
CA ARG A 149 8.69 5.00 24.58
C ARG A 149 9.38 6.37 24.57
N LEU A 150 9.12 7.17 23.53
CA LEU A 150 9.66 8.51 23.38
C LEU A 150 9.20 9.46 24.50
N LYS A 151 7.94 9.36 24.91
CA LYS A 151 7.41 10.14 26.04
C LYS A 151 8.05 9.74 27.37
N GLN A 152 8.38 8.46 27.57
CA GLN A 152 9.03 7.96 28.78
C GLN A 152 10.49 8.38 28.89
N SER A 153 11.21 8.51 27.77
CA SER A 153 12.61 8.97 27.76
C SER A 153 12.75 10.48 27.98
N MET A 154 11.68 11.25 27.78
CA MET A 154 11.70 12.69 28.04
C MET A 154 11.71 13.01 29.55
N PRO A 155 12.47 14.03 29.97
CA PRO A 155 12.51 14.45 31.37
C PRO A 155 11.12 14.89 31.85
N LYS A 156 10.75 14.47 33.06
CA LYS A 156 9.48 14.86 33.69
C LYS A 156 9.38 16.39 33.75
N ARG A 157 8.24 16.93 33.33
CA ARG A 157 7.98 18.37 33.35
C ARG A 157 8.22 18.92 34.76
N LYS A 158 9.06 19.95 34.89
CA LYS A 158 9.12 20.76 36.12
C LYS A 158 7.84 21.59 36.19
N ALA A 159 7.12 21.51 37.31
CA ALA A 159 5.94 22.34 37.54
C ALA A 159 6.30 23.82 37.38
N GLY A 160 5.55 24.56 36.55
CA GLY A 160 5.71 26.01 36.36
C GLY A 160 6.47 26.46 35.11
N LYS A 161 7.09 25.56 34.31
CA LYS A 161 7.65 25.92 32.99
C LYS A 161 6.83 25.29 31.88
N MET A 162 6.19 26.10 31.05
CA MET A 162 5.51 25.60 29.85
C MET A 162 6.55 25.06 28.87
N ALA A 163 6.63 23.73 28.76
CA ALA A 163 7.44 23.11 27.73
C ALA A 163 6.81 23.39 26.36
N LYS A 164 7.62 23.82 25.39
CA LYS A 164 7.25 23.92 23.97
C LYS A 164 6.53 22.62 23.57
N SER A 165 5.40 22.72 22.85
CA SER A 165 4.66 21.54 22.39
C SER A 165 5.59 20.67 21.56
N TYR A 166 5.97 19.51 22.10
CA TYR A 166 6.81 18.54 21.43
C TYR A 166 5.93 17.69 20.51
N ASP A 167 6.26 17.67 19.22
CA ASP A 167 5.60 16.80 18.25
C ASP A 167 6.32 15.44 18.22
N PRO A 168 5.71 14.37 18.76
CA PRO A 168 6.31 13.05 18.73
C PRO A 168 6.24 12.38 17.35
N ILE A 169 5.49 12.94 16.39
CA ILE A 169 5.25 12.31 15.08
C ILE A 169 6.50 12.38 14.21
N ALA A 170 7.11 13.56 14.08
CA ALA A 170 8.29 13.77 13.24
C ALA A 170 9.45 12.77 13.52
N PRO A 171 9.93 12.57 14.77
CA PRO A 171 11.03 11.64 15.03
C PRO A 171 10.66 10.18 14.76
N ILE A 172 9.40 9.81 14.98
CA ILE A 172 8.92 8.45 14.72
C ILE A 172 8.75 8.20 13.23
N ALA A 173 8.32 9.21 12.48
CA ALA A 173 8.24 9.13 11.02
C ALA A 173 9.63 8.94 10.39
N GLU A 174 10.66 9.62 10.92
CA GLU A 174 12.05 9.42 10.50
C GLU A 174 12.50 7.98 10.79
N GLU A 175 12.31 7.50 12.03
CA GLU A 175 12.65 6.12 12.44
C GLU A 175 11.97 5.07 11.53
N ILE A 176 10.70 5.27 11.18
CA ILE A 176 9.94 4.37 10.29
C ILE A 176 10.45 4.45 8.84
N SER A 177 10.99 5.60 8.41
CA SER A 177 11.48 5.79 7.03
C SER A 177 12.86 5.17 6.77
N GLU A 178 13.59 4.89 7.84
CA GLU A 178 14.90 4.22 7.80
C GLU A 178 14.78 2.69 7.68
N GLU A 179 13.62 2.12 8.03
CA GLU A 179 13.29 0.68 7.88
C GLU A 179 13.03 0.26 6.43
#